data_AF-A0A961XXM1-F1
#
_entry.id   AF-A0A961XXM1-F1
#
_cell.length_a   1.000
_cell.length_b   1.000
_cell.length_c   1.000
_cell.angle_alpha   90.00
_cell.angle_beta   90.00
_cell.angle_gamma   90.00
#
_symmetry.space_group_name_H-M   'P 1'
#
loop_
_entity.id
_entity.type
_entity.pdbx_description
1 polymer ?
#
loop_
_entity_poly.entity_id
_entity_poly.type
_entity_poly.pdbx_seq_one_letter_code
_entity_poly.pdbx_strand_id
1 'polypeptide(L)'
;LFAAIDSVEVVDPGTVKVSLKYPEGLFLYNMGVGDAVIVAPESADTNKEKPIGTGPFKFDSWAKGSSVKLSKVEGYWGDPVALEKVEFRIIPDAAAAVPALLSGDVQAFPNAPVGDALPQIEADPRLKVVIGTTEGETLLSMNNKKPPFDKLEVRQAIASAIDRSAVIAGNGTGLGTPIGSHMSPANPAYIDLTGTYPFDVAKAKEYLKAAGLENGFSATLKLPPPPYAREGGQVIASQLRDIGINLEIVPVEWADWLSQVFKEKDFDLTIISHTEANDIDIYSRPGYYFQYENPEFNKVIEELKITNDPAKRNELLGSAQKILAHDVPAVYLFELPKVGVWDAKLEGMWENAPTQATDLTKVKWVD
;
A
#
# COMPACT_ATOMS: atom_id res chain seq x y z
N LEU A 1 -9.70 -12.57 -7.36
CA LEU A 1 -10.54 -12.66 -6.14
C LEU A 1 -11.41 -13.92 -6.15
N PHE A 2 -12.40 -14.08 -7.04
CA PHE A 2 -13.41 -15.15 -6.91
C PHE A 2 -13.19 -16.41 -7.78
N ALA A 3 -11.99 -16.65 -8.30
CA ALA A 3 -11.70 -17.78 -9.20
C ALA A 3 -11.88 -19.16 -8.54
N ALA A 4 -11.79 -19.22 -7.21
CA ALA A 4 -12.01 -20.43 -6.42
C ALA A 4 -13.49 -20.86 -6.38
N ILE A 5 -14.45 -19.97 -6.66
CA ILE A 5 -15.88 -20.30 -6.61
C ILE A 5 -16.21 -21.31 -7.73
N ASP A 6 -16.84 -22.41 -7.35
CA ASP A 6 -17.37 -23.45 -8.24
C ASP A 6 -18.87 -23.25 -8.48
N SER A 7 -19.65 -23.19 -7.41
CA SER A 7 -21.11 -23.00 -7.46
C SER A 7 -21.59 -22.05 -6.38
N VAL A 8 -22.71 -21.38 -6.67
CA VAL A 8 -23.49 -20.59 -5.71
C VAL A 8 -24.92 -21.11 -5.76
N GLU A 9 -25.37 -21.74 -4.67
CA GLU A 9 -26.65 -22.42 -4.56
C GLU A 9 -27.53 -21.70 -3.54
N VAL A 10 -28.76 -21.36 -3.93
CA VAL A 10 -29.78 -20.91 -2.99
C VAL A 10 -30.29 -22.13 -2.23
N VAL A 11 -30.06 -22.17 -0.92
CA VAL A 11 -30.55 -23.24 -0.05
C VAL A 11 -31.98 -22.92 0.40
N ASP A 12 -32.20 -21.68 0.84
CA ASP A 12 -33.48 -21.11 1.23
C ASP A 12 -33.42 -19.56 1.14
N PRO A 13 -34.52 -18.80 1.39
CA PRO A 13 -34.53 -17.35 1.24
C PRO A 13 -33.49 -16.57 2.06
N GLY A 14 -32.97 -17.13 3.16
CA GLY A 14 -31.96 -16.51 4.02
C GLY A 14 -30.57 -17.14 3.91
N THR A 15 -30.40 -18.16 3.07
CA THR A 15 -29.21 -19.00 3.07
C THR A 15 -28.71 -19.27 1.65
N VAL A 16 -27.46 -18.90 1.39
CA VAL A 16 -26.71 -19.23 0.18
C VAL A 16 -25.53 -20.12 0.54
N LYS A 17 -25.30 -21.16 -0.24
CA LYS A 17 -24.13 -22.02 -0.16
C LYS A 17 -23.19 -21.70 -1.30
N VAL A 18 -21.94 -21.38 -0.97
CA VAL A 18 -20.85 -21.20 -1.95
C VAL A 18 -19.92 -22.40 -1.87
N SER A 19 -19.77 -23.13 -2.97
CA SER A 19 -18.83 -24.25 -3.08
C SER A 19 -17.55 -23.77 -3.77
N LEU A 20 -16.39 -24.22 -3.29
CA LEU A 20 -15.09 -23.85 -3.86
C LEU A 20 -14.44 -25.03 -4.59
N LYS A 21 -13.75 -24.76 -5.70
CA LYS A 21 -12.98 -25.73 -6.51
C LYS A 21 -11.76 -26.28 -5.76
N TYR A 22 -11.21 -25.47 -4.85
CA TYR A 22 -10.08 -25.77 -4.00
C TYR A 22 -10.18 -24.93 -2.71
N PRO A 23 -9.55 -25.35 -1.61
CA PRO A 23 -9.48 -24.53 -0.40
C PRO A 23 -8.85 -23.17 -0.69
N GLU A 24 -9.49 -22.10 -0.23
CA GLU A 24 -9.01 -20.72 -0.35
C GLU A 24 -9.04 -20.08 1.05
N GLY A 25 -7.88 -19.97 1.67
CA GLY A 25 -7.70 -19.52 3.04
C GLY A 25 -8.12 -18.08 3.27
N LEU A 26 -8.09 -17.25 2.22
CA LEU A 26 -8.58 -15.86 2.24
C LEU A 26 -10.02 -15.71 1.76
N PHE A 27 -10.78 -16.79 1.55
CA PHE A 27 -12.13 -16.68 0.98
C PHE A 27 -13.02 -15.71 1.76
N LEU A 28 -13.07 -15.81 3.09
CA LEU A 28 -13.88 -14.92 3.92
C LEU A 28 -13.40 -13.45 3.88
N TYR A 29 -12.08 -13.24 3.83
CA TYR A 29 -11.53 -11.90 3.65
C TYR A 29 -11.91 -11.31 2.30
N ASN A 30 -11.79 -12.10 1.22
CA ASN A 30 -12.19 -11.71 -0.14
C ASN A 30 -13.69 -11.41 -0.24
N MET A 31 -14.53 -12.04 0.59
CA MET A 31 -15.95 -11.71 0.68
C MET A 31 -16.24 -10.43 1.49
N GLY A 32 -15.25 -9.88 2.19
CA GLY A 32 -15.35 -8.66 2.99
C GLY A 32 -14.81 -7.39 2.31
N VAL A 33 -14.19 -7.50 1.12
CA VAL A 33 -13.68 -6.34 0.37
C VAL A 33 -14.76 -5.71 -0.51
N GLY A 34 -14.52 -4.48 -0.98
CA GLY A 34 -15.47 -3.71 -1.79
C GLY A 34 -15.93 -4.39 -3.07
N ASP A 35 -15.12 -5.28 -3.66
CA ASP A 35 -15.50 -6.05 -4.85
C ASP A 35 -16.56 -7.13 -4.60
N ALA A 36 -16.81 -7.49 -3.34
CA ALA A 36 -17.77 -8.51 -2.92
C ALA A 36 -19.14 -7.95 -2.48
N VAL A 37 -19.36 -6.64 -2.61
CA VAL A 37 -20.60 -6.00 -2.16
C VAL A 37 -21.83 -6.60 -2.86
N ILE A 38 -22.90 -6.80 -2.08
CA ILE A 38 -24.18 -7.26 -2.60
C ILE A 38 -24.93 -6.08 -3.21
N VAL A 39 -25.36 -6.25 -4.45
CA VAL A 39 -26.08 -5.22 -5.22
C VAL A 39 -27.48 -5.69 -5.57
N ALA A 40 -28.39 -4.75 -5.79
CA ALA A 40 -29.73 -5.08 -6.27
C ALA A 40 -29.63 -5.69 -7.68
N PRO A 41 -30.29 -6.83 -7.97
CA PRO A 41 -30.23 -7.47 -9.28
C PRO A 41 -30.59 -6.53 -10.43
N GLU A 42 -31.58 -5.66 -10.22
CA GLU A 42 -32.07 -4.70 -11.21
C GLU A 42 -31.09 -3.58 -11.55
N SER A 43 -30.08 -3.31 -10.71
CA SER A 43 -29.08 -2.28 -10.96
C SER A 43 -27.74 -2.83 -11.45
N ALA A 44 -27.56 -4.16 -11.45
CA ALA A 44 -26.27 -4.83 -11.70
C ALA A 44 -25.53 -4.27 -12.93
N ASP A 45 -26.21 -4.16 -14.08
CA ASP A 45 -25.62 -3.68 -15.34
C ASP A 45 -25.28 -2.17 -15.33
N THR A 46 -25.86 -1.41 -14.40
CA THR A 46 -25.76 0.06 -14.33
C THR A 46 -25.02 0.57 -13.11
N ASN A 47 -24.56 -0.30 -12.20
CA ASN A 47 -23.91 0.07 -10.94
C ASN A 47 -22.68 0.96 -11.10
N LYS A 48 -22.03 0.94 -12.27
CA LYS A 48 -20.95 1.88 -12.63
C LYS A 48 -21.37 3.36 -12.54
N GLU A 49 -22.66 3.66 -12.62
CA GLU A 49 -23.19 5.03 -12.62
C GLU A 49 -24.42 5.21 -11.70
N LYS A 50 -25.18 4.15 -11.46
CA LYS A 50 -26.42 4.16 -10.67
C LYS A 50 -26.45 2.98 -9.69
N PRO A 51 -25.55 2.96 -8.69
CA PRO A 51 -25.48 1.85 -7.76
C PRO A 51 -26.73 1.76 -6.87
N ILE A 52 -27.28 0.56 -6.73
CA ILE A 52 -28.30 0.24 -5.73
C ILE A 52 -27.73 -0.87 -4.84
N GLY A 53 -27.57 -0.54 -3.56
CA GLY A 53 -27.10 -1.45 -2.52
C GLY A 53 -27.97 -1.34 -1.28
N THR A 54 -27.52 -1.97 -0.20
CA THR A 54 -28.25 -2.04 1.07
C THR A 54 -27.62 -1.21 2.18
N GLY A 55 -26.62 -0.38 1.87
CA GLY A 55 -25.84 0.40 2.84
C GLY A 55 -26.61 1.57 3.49
N PRO A 56 -26.01 2.24 4.49
CA PRO A 56 -26.66 3.31 5.25
C PRO A 56 -26.79 4.64 4.50
N PHE A 57 -26.12 4.76 3.35
CA PHE A 57 -26.21 5.91 2.46
C PHE A 57 -26.70 5.46 1.08
N LYS A 58 -27.64 6.21 0.50
CA LYS A 58 -28.08 6.04 -0.89
C LYS A 58 -27.34 7.01 -1.81
N PHE A 59 -27.09 6.55 -3.02
CA PHE A 59 -26.56 7.39 -4.09
C PHE A 59 -27.62 8.37 -4.59
N ASP A 60 -27.31 9.67 -4.56
CA ASP A 60 -28.20 10.71 -5.09
C ASP A 60 -27.79 11.15 -6.50
N SER A 61 -26.51 11.49 -6.70
CA SER A 61 -26.03 11.99 -7.99
C SER A 61 -24.51 11.91 -8.14
N TRP A 62 -24.06 11.89 -9.40
CA TRP A 62 -22.65 12.00 -9.77
C TRP A 62 -22.48 13.03 -10.89
N ALA A 63 -21.85 14.16 -10.55
CA ALA A 63 -21.31 15.11 -11.52
C ALA A 63 -19.88 14.65 -11.86
N LYS A 64 -19.71 13.97 -13.00
CA LYS A 64 -18.43 13.36 -13.40
C LYS A 64 -17.28 14.38 -13.35
N GLY A 65 -16.20 14.02 -12.68
CA GLY A 65 -15.03 14.89 -12.48
C GLY A 65 -15.21 16.01 -11.45
N SER A 66 -16.38 16.14 -10.82
CA SER A 66 -16.69 17.20 -9.87
C SER A 66 -17.13 16.68 -8.49
N SER A 67 -18.22 15.91 -8.41
CA SER A 67 -18.75 15.48 -7.11
C SER A 67 -19.61 14.22 -7.15
N VAL A 68 -19.58 13.42 -6.09
CA VAL A 68 -20.58 12.37 -5.79
C VAL A 68 -21.36 12.76 -4.55
N LYS A 69 -22.69 12.71 -4.60
CA LYS A 69 -23.56 13.05 -3.47
C LYS A 69 -24.33 11.83 -2.99
N LEU A 70 -24.33 11.63 -1.68
CA LEU A 70 -25.05 10.59 -0.99
C LEU A 70 -25.95 11.20 0.09
N SER A 71 -27.07 10.54 0.38
CA SER A 71 -27.92 10.88 1.51
C SER A 71 -28.21 9.67 2.37
N LYS A 72 -28.54 9.91 3.63
CA LYS A 72 -28.87 8.84 4.58
C LYS A 72 -30.09 8.03 4.14
N VAL A 73 -30.05 6.73 4.42
CA VAL A 73 -31.20 5.84 4.29
C VAL A 73 -31.95 5.79 5.62
N GLU A 74 -33.21 6.22 5.61
CA GLU A 74 -34.12 6.02 6.74
C GLU A 74 -34.45 4.53 6.89
N GLY A 75 -34.39 4.00 8.11
CA GLY A 75 -34.69 2.59 8.38
C GLY A 75 -33.63 1.62 7.85
N TYR A 76 -32.37 2.06 7.70
CA TYR A 76 -31.24 1.15 7.46
C TYR A 76 -31.26 0.00 8.48
N TRP A 77 -31.04 -1.22 7.99
CA TRP A 77 -31.21 -2.46 8.76
C TRP A 77 -30.11 -2.67 9.81
N GLY A 78 -28.96 -2.03 9.66
CA GLY A 78 -27.83 -2.07 10.59
C GLY A 78 -27.81 -0.88 11.55
N ASP A 79 -26.62 -0.54 12.03
CA ASP A 79 -26.45 0.59 12.95
C ASP A 79 -26.72 1.93 12.25
N PRO A 80 -27.46 2.86 12.90
CA PRO A 80 -27.77 4.15 12.30
C PRO A 80 -26.53 5.03 12.15
N VAL A 81 -26.45 5.74 11.02
CA VAL A 81 -25.41 6.75 10.77
C VAL A 81 -25.84 8.14 11.21
N ALA A 82 -24.88 8.97 11.62
CA ALA A 82 -25.14 10.32 12.12
C ALA A 82 -25.26 11.37 11.00
N LEU A 83 -24.58 11.18 9.87
CA LEU A 83 -24.60 12.12 8.76
C LEU A 83 -25.89 12.00 7.95
N GLU A 84 -26.53 13.13 7.66
CA GLU A 84 -27.73 13.19 6.80
C GLU A 84 -27.38 13.23 5.31
N LYS A 85 -26.28 13.90 4.95
CA LYS A 85 -25.79 14.04 3.58
C LYS A 85 -24.27 14.03 3.55
N VAL A 86 -23.73 13.54 2.44
CA VAL A 86 -22.30 13.49 2.16
C VAL A 86 -22.08 13.95 0.73
N GLU A 87 -21.08 14.81 0.51
CA GLU A 87 -20.60 15.18 -0.82
C GLU A 87 -19.10 14.91 -0.93
N PHE A 88 -18.73 13.97 -1.77
CA PHE A 88 -17.34 13.76 -2.16
C PHE A 88 -17.00 14.71 -3.31
N ARG A 89 -16.19 15.74 -3.04
CA ARG A 89 -15.66 16.65 -4.07
C ARG A 89 -14.36 16.09 -4.66
N ILE A 90 -14.23 16.13 -5.98
CA ILE A 90 -13.04 15.69 -6.71
C ILE A 90 -12.14 16.91 -6.91
N ILE A 91 -11.01 16.95 -6.20
CA ILE A 91 -10.03 18.05 -6.26
C ILE A 91 -8.68 17.43 -6.67
N PRO A 92 -8.38 17.35 -7.98
CA PRO A 92 -7.19 16.66 -8.47
C PRO A 92 -5.91 17.50 -8.34
N ASP A 93 -6.04 18.82 -8.24
CA ASP A 93 -4.93 19.74 -8.12
C ASP A 93 -4.54 19.93 -6.64
N ALA A 94 -3.32 19.52 -6.29
CA ALA A 94 -2.77 19.70 -4.95
C ALA A 94 -2.73 21.18 -4.53
N ALA A 95 -2.49 22.10 -5.46
CA ALA A 95 -2.48 23.54 -5.19
C ALA A 95 -3.88 24.09 -4.83
N ALA A 96 -4.95 23.39 -5.22
CA ALA A 96 -6.33 23.73 -4.87
C ALA A 96 -6.84 23.01 -3.60
N ALA A 97 -6.25 21.86 -3.26
CA ALA A 97 -6.67 21.03 -2.14
C ALA A 97 -6.50 21.73 -0.77
N VAL A 98 -5.33 22.32 -0.52
CA VAL A 98 -5.06 23.02 0.75
C VAL A 98 -5.93 24.26 0.92
N PRO A 99 -6.09 25.16 -0.07
CA PRO A 99 -7.04 26.27 0.04
C PRO A 99 -8.49 25.83 0.28
N ALA A 100 -8.94 24.71 -0.31
CA ALA A 100 -10.29 24.19 -0.08
C ALA A 100 -10.48 23.72 1.38
N LEU A 101 -9.46 23.12 1.99
CA LEU A 101 -9.47 22.78 3.42
C LEU A 101 -9.50 24.04 4.30
N LEU A 102 -8.59 24.99 4.05
CA LEU A 102 -8.45 26.19 4.89
C LEU A 102 -9.65 27.14 4.82
N SER A 103 -10.33 27.20 3.68
CA SER A 103 -11.56 27.99 3.51
C SER A 103 -12.80 27.31 4.12
N GLY A 104 -12.74 26.02 4.45
CA GLY A 104 -13.88 25.22 4.90
C GLY A 104 -14.78 24.74 3.75
N ASP A 105 -14.32 24.86 2.50
CA ASP A 105 -14.98 24.35 1.30
C ASP A 105 -15.12 22.82 1.28
N VAL A 106 -14.21 22.13 1.98
CA VAL A 106 -14.27 20.71 2.33
C VAL A 106 -13.95 20.55 3.81
N GLN A 107 -14.69 19.68 4.50
CA GLN A 107 -14.51 19.45 5.94
C GLN A 107 -13.62 18.24 6.24
N ALA A 108 -13.36 17.38 5.25
CA ALA A 108 -12.47 16.24 5.41
C ALA A 108 -11.78 15.90 4.09
N PHE A 109 -10.52 15.50 4.19
CA PHE A 109 -9.67 15.06 3.08
C PHE A 109 -8.88 13.83 3.58
N PRO A 110 -9.35 12.60 3.27
CA PRO A 110 -8.76 11.37 3.82
C PRO A 110 -7.31 11.09 3.43
N ASN A 111 -6.88 11.65 2.28
CA ASN A 111 -5.52 11.56 1.72
C ASN A 111 -5.11 12.95 1.20
N ALA A 112 -4.89 13.90 2.12
CA ALA A 112 -4.58 15.28 1.79
C ALA A 112 -3.15 15.43 1.24
N PRO A 113 -2.96 16.11 0.08
CA PRO A 113 -1.64 16.41 -0.45
C PRO A 113 -1.05 17.64 0.26
N VAL A 114 -0.71 17.48 1.54
CA VAL A 114 -0.32 18.61 2.41
C VAL A 114 1.01 19.24 2.04
N GLY A 115 2.00 18.45 1.61
CA GLY A 115 3.36 18.91 1.28
C GLY A 115 3.91 19.91 2.31
N ASP A 116 4.51 20.99 1.83
CA ASP A 116 5.06 22.08 2.65
C ASP A 116 4.00 22.86 3.45
N ALA A 117 2.70 22.69 3.15
CA ALA A 117 1.63 23.37 3.87
C ALA A 117 1.26 22.66 5.18
N LEU A 118 1.83 21.50 5.49
CA LEU A 118 1.53 20.76 6.72
C LEU A 118 1.64 21.63 7.99
N PRO A 119 2.73 22.40 8.25
CA PRO A 119 2.82 23.24 9.44
C PRO A 119 1.74 24.32 9.51
N GLN A 120 1.32 24.85 8.35
CA GLN A 120 0.23 25.83 8.28
C GLN A 120 -1.11 25.19 8.65
N ILE A 121 -1.37 23.96 8.19
CA ILE A 121 -2.59 23.21 8.49
C ILE A 121 -2.64 22.82 9.96
N GLU A 122 -1.52 22.36 10.54
CA GLU A 122 -1.42 22.00 11.96
C GLU A 122 -1.61 23.20 12.89
N ALA A 123 -1.28 24.41 12.43
CA ALA A 123 -1.48 25.64 13.19
C ALA A 123 -2.94 26.13 13.20
N ASP A 124 -3.82 25.61 12.32
CA ASP A 124 -5.23 25.97 12.29
C ASP A 124 -6.04 25.11 13.29
N PRO A 125 -6.54 25.69 14.40
CA PRO A 125 -7.25 24.92 15.43
C PRO A 125 -8.59 24.35 14.96
N ARG A 126 -9.08 24.77 13.79
CA ARG A 126 -10.29 24.19 13.17
C ARG A 126 -10.02 22.86 12.51
N LEU A 127 -8.76 22.52 12.24
CA LEU A 127 -8.37 21.31 11.54
C LEU A 127 -7.61 20.37 12.47
N LYS A 128 -7.77 19.07 12.22
CA LYS A 128 -7.00 18.00 12.80
C LYS A 128 -6.25 17.29 11.69
N VAL A 129 -4.94 17.16 11.88
CA VAL A 129 -4.10 16.29 11.06
C VAL A 129 -3.98 14.93 11.75
N VAL A 130 -4.21 13.85 11.01
CA VAL A 130 -4.12 12.47 11.47
C VAL A 130 -3.27 11.68 10.49
N ILE A 131 -2.10 11.26 10.93
CA ILE A 131 -1.16 10.48 10.13
C ILE A 131 -1.33 9.02 10.51
N GLY A 132 -1.94 8.25 9.62
CA GLY A 132 -2.03 6.79 9.71
C GLY A 132 -1.16 6.10 8.67
N THR A 133 -1.37 4.79 8.51
CA THR A 133 -0.77 3.97 7.45
C THR A 133 -1.78 3.60 6.37
N THR A 134 -1.28 3.28 5.19
CA THR A 134 -2.00 2.53 4.16
C THR A 134 -1.60 1.05 4.20
N GLU A 135 -1.89 0.32 3.12
CA GLU A 135 -1.33 -1.00 2.77
C GLU A 135 -0.31 -0.82 1.63
N GLY A 136 0.47 0.26 1.73
CA GLY A 136 1.32 0.84 0.71
C GLY A 136 2.80 0.60 1.00
N GLU A 137 3.30 -0.64 0.87
CA GLU A 137 4.69 -0.98 1.14
C GLU A 137 5.62 -0.39 0.09
N THR A 138 6.38 0.66 0.44
CA THR A 138 7.35 1.29 -0.47
C THR A 138 8.69 0.57 -0.43
N LEU A 139 9.14 0.12 -1.60
CA LEU A 139 10.29 -0.77 -1.74
C LEU A 139 11.35 -0.17 -2.67
N LEU A 140 12.62 -0.34 -2.33
CA LEU A 140 13.70 -0.34 -3.33
C LEU A 140 13.81 -1.78 -3.88
N SER A 141 13.20 -2.00 -5.04
CA SER A 141 13.16 -3.29 -5.72
C SER A 141 14.42 -3.52 -6.53
N MET A 142 14.87 -4.78 -6.60
CA MET A 142 16.02 -5.22 -7.40
C MET A 142 15.59 -6.31 -8.39
N ASN A 143 16.29 -6.41 -9.52
CA ASN A 143 16.20 -7.60 -10.36
C ASN A 143 17.14 -8.70 -9.83
N ASN A 144 16.58 -9.64 -9.06
CA ASN A 144 17.32 -10.70 -8.36
C ASN A 144 17.97 -11.73 -9.29
N LYS A 145 17.72 -11.70 -10.61
CA LYS A 145 18.41 -12.56 -11.60
C LYS A 145 19.53 -11.85 -12.34
N LYS A 146 19.68 -10.54 -12.17
CA LYS A 146 20.66 -9.75 -12.91
C LYS A 146 21.92 -9.56 -12.07
N PRO A 147 23.11 -9.97 -12.53
CA PRO A 147 24.34 -9.69 -11.82
C PRO A 147 24.58 -8.18 -11.66
N PRO A 148 25.05 -7.70 -10.50
CA PRO A 148 25.48 -8.48 -9.33
C PRO A 148 24.39 -8.70 -8.26
N PHE A 149 23.13 -8.35 -8.52
CA PHE A 149 22.01 -8.45 -7.57
C PHE A 149 21.53 -9.88 -7.32
N ASP A 150 22.00 -10.84 -8.12
CA ASP A 150 21.84 -12.28 -7.90
C ASP A 150 22.55 -12.77 -6.63
N LYS A 151 23.57 -12.06 -6.16
CA LYS A 151 24.30 -12.36 -4.92
C LYS A 151 23.58 -11.80 -3.69
N LEU A 152 23.36 -12.65 -2.69
CA LEU A 152 22.75 -12.25 -1.42
C LEU A 152 23.53 -11.13 -0.74
N GLU A 153 24.86 -11.23 -0.71
CA GLU A 153 25.73 -10.25 -0.06
C GLU A 153 25.59 -8.86 -0.67
N VAL A 154 25.32 -8.75 -1.99
CA VAL A 154 25.08 -7.45 -2.63
C VAL A 154 23.75 -6.85 -2.14
N ARG A 155 22.70 -7.67 -2.03
CA ARG A 155 21.40 -7.21 -1.52
C ARG A 155 21.48 -6.83 -0.05
N GLN A 156 22.22 -7.59 0.77
CA GLN A 156 22.52 -7.27 2.17
C GLN A 156 23.32 -5.97 2.32
N ALA A 157 24.29 -5.74 1.43
CA ALA A 157 25.04 -4.50 1.39
C ALA A 157 24.13 -3.30 1.12
N ILE A 158 23.26 -3.40 0.11
CA ILE A 158 22.30 -2.35 -0.22
C ILE A 158 21.36 -2.12 0.97
N ALA A 159 20.77 -3.17 1.56
CA ALA A 159 19.88 -3.03 2.72
C ALA A 159 20.54 -2.34 3.93
N SER A 160 21.80 -2.67 4.21
CA SER A 160 22.55 -2.08 5.33
C SER A 160 23.04 -0.65 5.02
N ALA A 161 23.09 -0.25 3.76
CA ALA A 161 23.50 1.10 3.36
C ALA A 161 22.35 2.12 3.38
N ILE A 162 21.10 1.68 3.53
CA ILE A 162 19.95 2.59 3.50
C ILE A 162 19.59 3.11 4.89
N ASP A 163 19.73 4.43 5.08
CA ASP A 163 19.08 5.13 6.20
C ASP A 163 17.64 5.47 5.80
N ARG A 164 16.70 4.64 6.27
CA ARG A 164 15.26 4.79 6.01
C ARG A 164 14.72 6.12 6.50
N SER A 165 15.22 6.65 7.62
CA SER A 165 14.75 7.92 8.17
C SER A 165 15.12 9.07 7.24
N ALA A 166 16.35 9.07 6.72
CA ALA A 166 16.78 10.04 5.72
C ALA A 166 16.01 9.91 4.39
N VAL A 167 15.68 8.68 3.96
CA VAL A 167 14.83 8.45 2.78
C VAL A 167 13.43 9.02 2.99
N ILE A 168 12.80 8.77 4.14
CA ILE A 168 11.47 9.32 4.48
C ILE A 168 11.51 10.84 4.51
N ALA A 169 12.52 11.44 5.16
CA ALA A 169 12.69 12.88 5.23
C ALA A 169 12.84 13.54 3.84
N GLY A 170 13.45 12.83 2.89
CA GLY A 170 13.68 13.29 1.52
C GLY A 170 12.71 12.75 0.46
N ASN A 171 11.57 12.15 0.85
CA ASN A 171 10.60 11.54 -0.08
C ASN A 171 9.53 12.53 -0.63
N GLY A 172 9.66 13.82 -0.28
CA GLY A 172 8.75 14.90 -0.64
C GLY A 172 7.66 15.20 0.38
N THR A 173 7.29 14.24 1.23
CA THR A 173 6.31 14.46 2.30
C THR A 173 6.95 14.55 3.68
N GLY A 174 8.14 13.95 3.87
CA GLY A 174 8.75 13.81 5.19
C GLY A 174 8.02 12.81 6.10
N LEU A 175 7.02 12.08 5.56
CA LEU A 175 6.12 11.20 6.29
C LEU A 175 6.23 9.78 5.76
N GLY A 176 6.00 8.82 6.66
CA GLY A 176 6.05 7.38 6.39
C GLY A 176 6.47 6.62 7.64
N THR A 177 6.11 5.35 7.71
CA THR A 177 6.51 4.48 8.83
C THR A 177 7.57 3.49 8.35
N PRO A 178 8.79 3.45 8.90
CA PRO A 178 9.79 2.47 8.48
C PRO A 178 9.27 1.03 8.59
N ILE A 179 9.57 0.20 7.59
CA ILE A 179 9.19 -1.22 7.57
C ILE A 179 10.39 -2.12 7.30
N GLY A 180 10.35 -3.34 7.85
CA GLY A 180 11.39 -4.36 7.71
C GLY A 180 11.01 -5.56 6.85
N SER A 181 9.75 -5.62 6.41
CA SER A 181 9.20 -6.70 5.57
C SER A 181 8.00 -6.19 4.77
N HIS A 182 7.47 -7.00 3.85
CA HIS A 182 6.33 -6.65 3.00
C HIS A 182 5.00 -6.85 3.74
N MET A 183 4.71 -5.95 4.68
CA MET A 183 3.44 -5.93 5.40
C MET A 183 3.28 -4.60 6.13
N SER A 184 2.10 -4.00 6.04
CA SER A 184 1.74 -2.81 6.81
C SER A 184 1.83 -3.03 8.33
N PRO A 185 2.41 -2.08 9.10
CA PRO A 185 2.41 -2.13 10.56
C PRO A 185 1.04 -2.13 11.22
N ALA A 186 -0.02 -1.75 10.51
CA ALA A 186 -1.40 -1.84 11.00
C ALA A 186 -1.97 -3.27 10.95
N ASN A 187 -1.32 -4.18 10.22
CA ASN A 187 -1.75 -5.58 10.14
C ASN A 187 -1.37 -6.33 11.44
N PRO A 188 -2.30 -7.08 12.07
CA PRO A 188 -2.00 -7.85 13.28
C PRO A 188 -0.90 -8.92 13.14
N ALA A 189 -0.59 -9.34 11.91
CA ALA A 189 0.47 -10.30 11.63
C ALA A 189 1.85 -9.65 11.40
N TYR A 190 1.94 -8.32 11.41
CA TYR A 190 3.20 -7.61 11.19
C TYR A 190 4.23 -7.97 12.27
N ILE A 191 5.46 -8.21 11.84
CA ILE A 191 6.62 -8.31 12.73
C ILE A 191 7.65 -7.26 12.34
N ASP A 192 8.10 -6.47 13.32
CA ASP A 192 9.13 -5.46 13.08
C ASP A 192 10.49 -6.14 12.83
N LEU A 193 10.94 -6.05 11.58
CA LEU A 193 12.20 -6.60 11.09
C LEU A 193 13.15 -5.49 10.60
N THR A 194 12.87 -4.22 10.94
CA THR A 194 13.71 -3.07 10.54
C THR A 194 15.15 -3.22 11.05
N GLY A 195 15.33 -3.92 12.17
CA GLY A 195 16.64 -4.24 12.75
C GLY A 195 17.41 -5.39 12.10
N THR A 196 16.87 -6.04 11.05
CA THR A 196 17.56 -7.16 10.37
C THR A 196 18.82 -6.68 9.65
N TYR A 197 18.74 -5.53 8.99
CA TYR A 197 19.86 -4.82 8.37
C TYR A 197 19.79 -3.35 8.78
N PRO A 198 20.34 -2.99 9.96
CA PRO A 198 20.38 -1.61 10.41
C PRO A 198 21.29 -0.78 9.48
N PHE A 199 21.09 0.54 9.47
CA PHE A 199 21.96 1.44 8.72
C PHE A 199 23.40 1.38 9.27
N ASP A 200 24.30 0.78 8.50
CA ASP A 200 25.70 0.59 8.81
C ASP A 200 26.53 0.53 7.51
N VAL A 201 27.14 1.66 7.17
CA VAL A 201 27.99 1.81 5.97
C VAL A 201 29.22 0.91 6.02
N ALA A 202 29.78 0.64 7.20
CA ALA A 202 30.94 -0.23 7.34
C ALA A 202 30.55 -1.69 7.06
N LYS A 203 29.44 -2.13 7.64
CA LYS A 203 28.88 -3.46 7.38
C LYS A 203 28.49 -3.66 5.92
N ALA A 204 27.89 -2.65 5.29
CA ALA A 204 27.58 -2.68 3.87
C ALA A 204 28.83 -2.89 3.00
N LYS A 205 29.95 -2.22 3.31
CA LYS A 205 31.24 -2.44 2.63
C LYS A 205 31.81 -3.84 2.87
N GLU A 206 31.66 -4.40 4.06
CA GLU A 206 32.05 -5.79 4.34
C GLU A 206 31.28 -6.78 3.46
N TYR A 207 29.97 -6.58 3.30
CA TYR A 207 29.15 -7.41 2.41
C TYR A 207 29.59 -7.29 0.94
N LEU A 208 29.84 -6.07 0.44
CA LEU A 208 30.38 -5.90 -0.92
C LEU A 208 31.75 -6.58 -1.09
N LYS A 209 32.62 -6.51 -0.09
CA LYS A 209 33.89 -7.22 -0.11
C LYS A 209 33.69 -8.74 -0.17
N ALA A 210 32.78 -9.29 0.64
CA ALA A 210 32.44 -10.71 0.59
C ALA A 210 31.89 -11.14 -0.79
N ALA A 211 31.19 -10.24 -1.48
CA ALA A 211 30.71 -10.45 -2.85
C ALA A 211 31.81 -10.33 -3.93
N GLY A 212 33.03 -9.94 -3.57
CA GLY A 212 34.14 -9.64 -4.50
C GLY A 212 33.99 -8.29 -5.21
N LEU A 213 33.25 -7.34 -4.64
CA LEU A 213 32.90 -6.04 -5.22
C LEU A 213 33.38 -4.87 -4.33
N GLU A 214 34.52 -5.03 -3.68
CA GLU A 214 35.14 -4.02 -2.81
C GLU A 214 35.43 -2.67 -3.47
N ASN A 215 35.58 -2.64 -4.80
CA ASN A 215 35.75 -1.43 -5.59
C ASN A 215 34.43 -0.83 -6.10
N GLY A 216 33.29 -1.42 -5.72
CA GLY A 216 31.97 -1.00 -6.16
C GLY A 216 31.62 -1.41 -7.59
N PHE A 217 30.51 -0.85 -8.10
CA PHE A 217 30.02 -1.07 -9.46
C PHE A 217 29.06 0.06 -9.87
N SER A 218 28.64 0.08 -11.12
CA SER A 218 27.60 1.00 -11.61
C SER A 218 26.32 0.24 -11.92
N ALA A 219 25.17 0.87 -11.71
CA ALA A 219 23.86 0.32 -12.02
C ALA A 219 22.85 1.44 -12.34
N THR A 220 21.69 1.08 -12.86
CA THR A 220 20.60 2.02 -13.16
C THR A 220 19.54 2.03 -12.05
N LEU A 221 18.94 3.19 -11.81
CA LEU A 221 17.78 3.35 -10.93
C LEU A 221 16.62 3.94 -11.74
N LYS A 222 15.71 3.06 -12.21
CA LYS A 222 14.54 3.48 -12.99
C LYS A 222 13.43 3.96 -12.06
N LEU A 223 13.03 5.23 -12.14
CA LEU A 223 12.10 5.86 -11.19
C LEU A 223 10.80 6.31 -11.87
N PRO A 224 9.63 5.78 -11.44
CA PRO A 224 8.34 6.27 -11.91
C PRO A 224 8.06 7.71 -11.41
N PRO A 225 6.97 8.37 -11.87
CA PRO A 225 6.64 9.75 -11.50
C PRO A 225 6.48 10.10 -10.00
N PRO A 226 5.93 9.23 -9.11
CA PRO A 226 5.63 9.64 -7.74
C PRO A 226 6.82 10.23 -6.95
N PRO A 227 6.59 11.23 -6.08
CA PRO A 227 7.67 11.88 -5.29
C PRO A 227 8.50 10.90 -4.46
N TYR A 228 7.85 9.90 -3.85
CA TYR A 228 8.56 8.88 -3.06
C TYR A 228 9.65 8.17 -3.88
N ALA A 229 9.45 8.02 -5.19
CA ALA A 229 10.40 7.39 -6.08
C ALA A 229 11.43 8.41 -6.56
N ARG A 230 11.01 9.55 -7.13
CA ARG A 230 11.94 10.52 -7.74
C ARG A 230 12.83 11.22 -6.71
N GLU A 231 12.26 11.66 -5.60
CA GLU A 231 12.98 12.39 -4.55
C GLU A 231 13.70 11.41 -3.61
N GLY A 232 12.99 10.37 -3.15
CA GLY A 232 13.60 9.30 -2.34
C GLY A 232 14.74 8.58 -3.07
N GLY A 233 14.64 8.43 -4.40
CA GLY A 233 15.69 7.84 -5.23
C GLY A 233 16.99 8.64 -5.27
N GLN A 234 16.92 9.98 -5.14
CA GLN A 234 18.13 10.82 -5.03
C GLN A 234 18.87 10.57 -3.72
N VAL A 235 18.12 10.44 -2.61
CA VAL A 235 18.68 10.10 -1.30
C VAL A 235 19.35 8.74 -1.33
N ILE A 236 18.66 7.73 -1.87
CA ILE A 236 19.19 6.37 -2.03
C ILE A 236 20.45 6.36 -2.91
N ALA A 237 20.45 7.07 -4.04
CA ALA A 237 21.62 7.16 -4.91
C ALA A 237 22.83 7.80 -4.21
N SER A 238 22.60 8.75 -3.30
CA SER A 238 23.67 9.31 -2.48
C SER A 238 24.21 8.29 -1.48
N GLN A 239 23.32 7.61 -0.73
CA GLN A 239 23.70 6.63 0.29
C GLN A 239 24.46 5.43 -0.32
N LEU A 240 24.03 4.95 -1.49
CA LEU A 240 24.69 3.83 -2.16
C LEU A 240 26.05 4.23 -2.76
N ARG A 241 26.27 5.51 -3.07
CA ARG A 241 27.59 6.03 -3.47
C ARG A 241 28.62 5.91 -2.34
N ASP A 242 28.20 6.04 -1.09
CA ASP A 242 29.11 5.95 0.07
C ASP A 242 29.73 4.57 0.26
N ILE A 243 29.10 3.54 -0.32
CA ILE A 243 29.61 2.16 -0.38
C ILE A 243 30.21 1.79 -1.74
N GLY A 244 30.28 2.73 -2.69
CA GLY A 244 30.89 2.53 -4.01
C GLY A 244 29.92 2.08 -5.10
N ILE A 245 28.61 2.04 -4.85
CA ILE A 245 27.61 1.75 -5.88
C ILE A 245 27.19 3.07 -6.54
N ASN A 246 27.57 3.24 -7.81
CA ASN A 246 27.25 4.44 -8.57
C ASN A 246 25.95 4.23 -9.37
N LEU A 247 24.86 4.89 -8.94
CA LEU A 247 23.57 4.79 -9.62
C LEU A 247 23.40 5.88 -10.68
N GLU A 248 23.08 5.47 -11.91
CA GLU A 248 22.51 6.34 -12.94
C GLU A 248 20.99 6.41 -12.72
N ILE A 249 20.49 7.60 -12.35
CA ILE A 249 19.05 7.81 -12.17
C ILE A 249 18.40 7.99 -13.54
N VAL A 250 17.41 7.14 -13.83
CA VAL A 250 16.64 7.15 -15.08
C VAL A 250 15.17 7.40 -14.76
N PRO A 251 14.70 8.66 -14.80
CA PRO A 251 13.28 8.96 -14.68
C PRO A 251 12.51 8.36 -15.85
N VAL A 252 11.41 7.67 -15.57
CA VAL A 252 10.51 7.10 -16.58
C VAL A 252 9.07 7.54 -16.30
N GLU A 253 8.25 7.55 -17.34
CA GLU A 253 6.81 7.74 -17.20
C GLU A 253 6.12 6.41 -16.86
N TRP A 254 4.91 6.47 -16.29
CA TRP A 254 4.27 5.27 -15.71
C TRP A 254 4.05 4.13 -16.72
N ALA A 255 3.67 4.47 -17.96
CA ALA A 255 3.50 3.49 -19.02
C ALA A 255 4.83 2.79 -19.38
N ASP A 256 5.93 3.54 -19.40
CA ASP A 256 7.26 3.01 -19.65
C ASP A 256 7.76 2.16 -18.49
N TRP A 257 7.47 2.57 -17.25
CA TRP A 257 7.75 1.74 -16.06
C TRP A 257 7.04 0.39 -16.14
N LEU A 258 5.74 0.39 -16.47
CA LEU A 258 4.97 -0.85 -16.64
C LEU A 258 5.52 -1.74 -17.76
N SER A 259 6.01 -1.15 -18.87
CA SER A 259 6.61 -1.94 -19.95
C SER A 259 7.98 -2.47 -19.57
N GLN A 260 8.92 -1.58 -19.26
CA GLN A 260 10.33 -1.92 -19.12
C GLN A 260 10.60 -2.67 -17.81
N VAL A 261 10.09 -2.15 -16.68
CA VAL A 261 10.35 -2.71 -15.36
C VAL A 261 9.43 -3.90 -15.10
N PHE A 262 8.12 -3.69 -15.13
CA PHE A 262 7.18 -4.70 -14.67
C PHE A 262 7.04 -5.88 -15.66
N LYS A 263 6.90 -5.60 -16.97
CA LYS A 263 6.69 -6.66 -17.97
C LYS A 263 7.99 -7.24 -18.51
N GLU A 264 8.93 -6.40 -18.94
CA GLU A 264 10.17 -6.82 -19.60
C GLU A 264 11.28 -7.19 -18.59
N LYS A 265 11.16 -6.75 -17.33
CA LYS A 265 12.17 -6.93 -16.28
C LYS A 265 13.53 -6.33 -16.64
N ASP A 266 13.54 -5.34 -17.54
CA ASP A 266 14.72 -4.57 -17.90
C ASP A 266 14.95 -3.47 -16.87
N PHE A 267 15.58 -3.81 -15.75
CA PHE A 267 16.01 -2.87 -14.72
C PHE A 267 17.09 -3.50 -13.83
N ASP A 268 17.86 -2.64 -13.16
CA ASP A 268 18.70 -3.03 -12.02
C ASP A 268 17.95 -2.78 -10.72
N LEU A 269 17.60 -1.52 -10.47
CA LEU A 269 16.87 -1.04 -9.31
C LEU A 269 15.67 -0.18 -9.71
N THR A 270 14.62 -0.20 -8.89
CA THR A 270 13.49 0.74 -9.00
C THR A 270 12.88 1.01 -7.63
N ILE A 271 12.12 2.10 -7.49
CA ILE A 271 11.33 2.38 -6.28
C ILE A 271 9.86 2.37 -6.64
N ILE A 272 9.07 1.61 -5.90
CA ILE A 272 7.64 1.44 -6.13
C ILE A 272 6.95 1.10 -4.81
N SER A 273 5.73 1.58 -4.63
CA SER A 273 4.84 1.12 -3.56
C SER A 273 3.88 0.08 -4.11
N HIS A 274 3.80 -1.08 -3.47
CA HIS A 274 2.68 -2.02 -3.64
C HIS A 274 1.58 -1.58 -2.69
N THR A 275 0.31 -1.63 -3.11
CA THR A 275 -0.80 -0.97 -2.39
C THR A 275 -1.93 -1.93 -2.01
N GLU A 276 -1.67 -3.22 -2.16
CA GLU A 276 -2.64 -4.29 -2.07
C GLU A 276 -2.47 -5.03 -0.73
N ALA A 277 -3.49 -4.95 0.14
CA ALA A 277 -3.47 -5.69 1.39
C ALA A 277 -3.24 -7.20 1.21
N ASN A 278 -2.41 -7.77 2.08
CA ASN A 278 -2.13 -9.22 2.17
C ASN A 278 -1.54 -9.84 0.89
N ASP A 279 -0.77 -9.10 0.11
CA ASP A 279 -0.22 -9.51 -1.18
C ASP A 279 1.21 -10.08 -1.10
N ILE A 280 1.71 -10.43 0.10
CA ILE A 280 3.05 -11.03 0.31
C ILE A 280 3.35 -12.24 -0.61
N ASP A 281 2.31 -12.88 -1.16
CA ASP A 281 2.44 -13.95 -2.15
C ASP A 281 3.11 -13.51 -3.46
N ILE A 282 3.21 -12.20 -3.78
CA ILE A 282 3.84 -11.67 -4.99
C ILE A 282 5.28 -12.19 -5.19
N TYR A 283 6.01 -12.42 -4.09
CA TYR A 283 7.37 -12.96 -4.11
C TYR A 283 7.44 -14.45 -4.48
N SER A 284 6.31 -15.16 -4.46
CA SER A 284 6.21 -16.58 -4.87
C SER A 284 5.72 -16.75 -6.32
N ARG A 285 5.29 -15.66 -6.98
CA ARG A 285 4.69 -15.72 -8.32
C ARG A 285 5.81 -15.91 -9.36
N PRO A 286 5.79 -17.01 -10.15
CA PRO A 286 6.82 -17.26 -11.15
C PRO A 286 6.92 -16.12 -12.17
N GLY A 287 8.14 -15.64 -12.42
CA GLY A 287 8.41 -14.61 -13.42
C GLY A 287 7.92 -13.21 -13.04
N TYR A 288 7.54 -12.96 -11.79
CA TYR A 288 7.24 -11.62 -11.30
C TYR A 288 8.47 -10.70 -11.39
N TYR A 289 8.27 -9.38 -11.38
CA TYR A 289 9.31 -8.43 -11.82
C TYR A 289 10.54 -8.40 -10.92
N PHE A 290 10.42 -8.74 -9.63
CA PHE A 290 11.57 -8.92 -8.72
C PHE A 290 12.56 -9.99 -9.21
N GLN A 291 12.11 -10.91 -10.08
CA GLN A 291 12.87 -12.09 -10.52
C GLN A 291 13.42 -12.93 -9.35
N TYR A 292 12.72 -12.91 -8.21
CA TYR A 292 13.08 -13.65 -7.00
C TYR A 292 12.47 -15.04 -7.00
N GLU A 293 13.23 -16.03 -6.52
CA GLU A 293 12.79 -17.42 -6.42
C GLU A 293 13.37 -18.01 -5.11
N ASN A 294 12.49 -18.49 -4.22
CA ASN A 294 12.90 -19.23 -3.03
C ASN A 294 11.91 -20.38 -2.77
N PRO A 295 12.33 -21.65 -2.90
CA PRO A 295 11.45 -22.81 -2.67
C PRO A 295 10.87 -22.90 -1.26
N GLU A 296 11.60 -22.45 -0.23
CA GLU A 296 11.10 -22.45 1.15
C GLU A 296 10.03 -21.38 1.35
N PHE A 297 10.22 -20.20 0.76
CA PHE A 297 9.18 -19.17 0.73
C PHE A 297 7.92 -19.67 0.00
N ASN A 298 8.09 -20.31 -1.14
CA ASN A 298 6.98 -20.85 -1.93
C ASN A 298 6.14 -21.86 -1.13
N LYS A 299 6.79 -22.78 -0.39
CA LYS A 299 6.09 -23.74 0.49
C LYS A 299 5.25 -23.03 1.56
N VAL A 300 5.80 -22.00 2.20
CA VAL A 300 5.06 -21.22 3.21
C VAL A 300 3.83 -20.55 2.59
N ILE A 301 3.97 -19.98 1.40
CA ILE A 301 2.85 -19.34 0.69
C ILE A 301 1.81 -20.35 0.20
N GLU A 302 2.22 -21.52 -0.27
CA GLU A 302 1.31 -22.62 -0.66
C GLU A 302 0.46 -23.09 0.53
N GLU A 303 1.07 -23.27 1.71
CA GLU A 303 0.34 -23.60 2.94
C GLU A 303 -0.58 -22.45 3.38
N LEU A 304 -0.09 -21.20 3.32
CA LEU A 304 -0.88 -20.01 3.67
C LEU A 304 -2.13 -19.86 2.78
N LYS A 305 -2.04 -20.19 1.49
CA LYS A 305 -3.15 -20.08 0.53
C LYS A 305 -4.33 -20.99 0.87
N ILE A 306 -4.12 -22.10 1.55
CA ILE A 306 -5.19 -23.05 1.91
C ILE A 306 -5.60 -22.99 3.39
N THR A 307 -4.83 -22.30 4.23
CA THR A 307 -5.05 -22.22 5.68
C THR A 307 -6.08 -21.13 6.01
N ASN A 308 -7.15 -21.47 6.74
CA ASN A 308 -8.15 -20.50 7.22
C ASN A 308 -8.09 -20.24 8.74
N ASP A 309 -7.32 -21.03 9.50
CA ASP A 309 -7.12 -20.81 10.94
C ASP A 309 -6.30 -19.52 11.17
N PRO A 310 -6.84 -18.51 11.86
CA PRO A 310 -6.16 -17.22 12.00
C PRO A 310 -4.79 -17.31 12.69
N ALA A 311 -4.64 -18.17 13.70
CA ALA A 311 -3.39 -18.29 14.43
C ALA A 311 -2.29 -18.91 13.56
N LYS A 312 -2.62 -19.99 12.83
CA LYS A 312 -1.70 -20.62 11.90
C LYS A 312 -1.35 -19.71 10.72
N ARG A 313 -2.32 -18.94 10.20
CA ARG A 313 -2.04 -17.92 9.18
C ARG A 313 -1.01 -16.90 9.67
N ASN A 314 -1.15 -16.39 10.88
CA ASN A 314 -0.19 -15.42 11.45
C ASN A 314 1.21 -16.03 11.63
N GLU A 315 1.30 -17.29 12.03
CA GLU A 315 2.58 -18.02 12.11
C GLU A 315 3.26 -18.14 10.74
N LEU A 316 2.50 -18.50 9.70
CA LEU A 316 2.98 -18.61 8.32
C LEU A 316 3.40 -17.25 7.77
N LEU A 317 2.62 -16.20 8.01
CA LEU A 317 2.95 -14.82 7.63
C LEU A 317 4.23 -14.35 8.34
N GLY A 318 4.39 -14.65 9.63
CA GLY A 318 5.62 -14.33 10.36
C GLY A 318 6.85 -15.07 9.82
N SER A 319 6.67 -16.31 9.35
CA SER A 319 7.74 -17.09 8.70
C SER A 319 8.11 -16.51 7.33
N ALA A 320 7.10 -16.19 6.51
CA ALA A 320 7.27 -15.54 5.22
C ALA A 320 8.02 -14.20 5.35
N GLN A 321 7.62 -13.36 6.29
CA GLN A 321 8.26 -12.07 6.56
C GLN A 321 9.74 -12.22 6.93
N LYS A 322 10.10 -13.20 7.76
CA LYS A 322 11.49 -13.48 8.15
C LYS A 322 12.35 -13.95 6.98
N ILE A 323 11.82 -14.86 6.15
CA ILE A 323 12.53 -15.32 4.94
C ILE A 323 12.85 -14.13 4.04
N LEU A 324 11.84 -13.31 3.75
CA LEU A 324 12.01 -12.13 2.90
C LEU A 324 12.95 -11.08 3.49
N ALA A 325 12.87 -10.85 4.80
CA ALA A 325 13.77 -9.94 5.47
C ALA A 325 15.22 -10.42 5.38
N HIS A 326 15.50 -11.72 5.49
CA HIS A 326 16.86 -12.27 5.35
C HIS A 326 17.37 -12.28 3.91
N ASP A 327 16.53 -12.66 2.94
CA ASP A 327 16.92 -12.83 1.54
C ASP A 327 17.05 -11.51 0.77
N VAL A 328 16.41 -10.44 1.29
CA VAL A 328 16.39 -9.09 0.74
C VAL A 328 16.04 -9.08 -0.76
N PRO A 329 14.90 -9.65 -1.20
CA PRO A 329 14.50 -9.55 -2.61
C PRO A 329 14.22 -8.10 -3.04
N ALA A 330 13.88 -7.26 -2.06
CA ALA A 330 13.81 -5.82 -2.13
C ALA A 330 14.24 -5.25 -0.77
N VAL A 331 14.68 -3.98 -0.74
CA VAL A 331 14.84 -3.27 0.53
C VAL A 331 13.51 -2.61 0.88
N TYR A 332 12.92 -3.03 1.99
CA TYR A 332 11.71 -2.43 2.57
C TYR A 332 12.07 -1.05 3.13
N LEU A 333 11.48 0.02 2.60
CA LEU A 333 11.83 1.40 2.97
C LEU A 333 10.87 1.91 4.05
N PHE A 334 9.60 2.07 3.69
CA PHE A 334 8.57 2.61 4.57
C PHE A 334 7.17 2.28 4.04
N GLU A 335 6.21 2.26 4.95
CA GLU A 335 4.79 2.25 4.68
C GLU A 335 4.33 3.65 4.27
N LEU A 336 3.60 3.76 3.16
CA LEU A 336 3.05 5.04 2.71
C LEU A 336 2.14 5.65 3.80
N PRO A 337 2.31 6.95 4.09
CA PRO A 337 1.48 7.62 5.08
C PRO A 337 0.08 7.86 4.49
N LYS A 338 -0.93 7.61 5.31
CA LYS A 338 -2.27 8.15 5.08
C LYS A 338 -2.39 9.49 5.82
N VAL A 339 -2.26 10.59 5.08
CA VAL A 339 -2.37 11.94 5.62
C VAL A 339 -3.83 12.37 5.63
N GLY A 340 -4.54 12.12 6.73
CA GLY A 340 -5.89 12.61 6.95
C GLY A 340 -5.89 14.04 7.46
N VAL A 341 -6.69 14.91 6.85
CA VAL A 341 -6.99 16.25 7.39
C VAL A 341 -8.49 16.45 7.43
N TRP A 342 -9.04 16.82 8.59
CA TRP A 342 -10.46 17.10 8.71
C TRP A 342 -10.76 18.14 9.78
N ASP A 343 -11.97 18.69 9.74
CA ASP A 343 -12.49 19.59 10.76
C ASP A 343 -12.35 18.93 12.14
N ALA A 344 -11.87 19.68 13.12
CA ALA A 344 -11.63 19.20 14.48
C ALA A 344 -12.92 18.70 15.17
N LYS A 345 -14.09 19.12 14.68
CA LYS A 345 -15.41 18.66 15.14
C LYS A 345 -15.89 17.39 14.44
N LEU A 346 -15.14 16.83 13.49
CA LEU A 346 -15.44 15.54 12.90
C LEU A 346 -14.75 14.41 13.67
N GLU A 347 -15.56 13.47 14.14
CA GLU A 347 -15.11 12.20 14.71
C GLU A 347 -15.47 11.03 13.79
N GLY A 348 -14.80 9.89 13.97
CA GLY A 348 -15.15 8.63 13.30
C GLY A 348 -14.49 8.38 11.94
N MET A 349 -13.74 9.36 11.42
CA MET A 349 -12.88 9.16 10.26
C MET A 349 -11.79 8.14 10.60
N TRP A 350 -11.51 7.21 9.70
CA TRP A 350 -10.46 6.21 9.91
C TRP A 350 -9.08 6.87 9.89
N GLU A 351 -8.23 6.50 10.84
CA GLU A 351 -6.81 6.86 10.87
C GLU A 351 -6.06 6.13 9.76
N ASN A 352 -6.10 4.79 9.77
CA ASN A 352 -5.48 3.93 8.76
C ASN A 352 -6.43 3.64 7.59
N ALA A 353 -5.89 3.22 6.44
CA ALA A 353 -6.65 2.68 5.31
C ALA A 353 -6.34 1.19 5.13
N PRO A 354 -6.89 0.29 5.97
CA PRO A 354 -6.68 -1.15 5.86
C PRO A 354 -7.37 -1.76 4.61
N THR A 355 -8.18 -0.96 3.92
CA THR A 355 -8.79 -1.29 2.64
C THR A 355 -9.01 0.01 1.86
N GLN A 356 -9.26 -0.10 0.55
CA GLN A 356 -9.45 1.03 -0.36
C GLN A 356 -10.88 1.63 -0.21
N ALA A 357 -11.17 2.21 0.95
CA ALA A 357 -12.46 2.84 1.25
C ALA A 357 -12.31 4.12 2.07
N THR A 358 -13.26 5.05 1.91
CA THR A 358 -13.53 6.11 2.89
C THR A 358 -14.82 5.76 3.62
N ASP A 359 -14.69 5.12 4.78
CA ASP A 359 -15.84 4.73 5.59
C ASP A 359 -16.42 5.93 6.32
N LEU A 360 -17.73 6.10 6.19
CA LEU A 360 -18.49 7.18 6.81
C LEU A 360 -19.49 6.67 7.85
N THR A 361 -19.49 5.37 8.15
CA THR A 361 -20.52 4.75 8.99
C THR A 361 -20.45 5.23 10.43
N LYS A 362 -19.24 5.57 10.91
CA LYS A 362 -19.00 6.10 12.25
C LYS A 362 -18.81 7.61 12.29
N VAL A 363 -18.86 8.29 11.14
CA VAL A 363 -18.55 9.71 11.06
C VAL A 363 -19.71 10.54 11.61
N LYS A 364 -19.37 11.51 12.46
CA LYS A 364 -20.33 12.41 13.11
C LYS A 364 -19.70 13.76 13.43
N TRP A 365 -20.56 14.77 13.54
CA TRP A 365 -20.20 16.07 14.12
C TRP A 365 -20.30 16.00 15.64
N VAL A 366 -19.34 16.61 16.33
CA VAL A 366 -19.37 16.87 17.77
C VAL A 366 -19.38 18.37 18.05
N ASP A 367 -19.96 18.76 19.18
CA ASP A 367 -20.17 20.18 19.55
C ASP A 367 -18.88 20.93 19.90
#